data_AF-A0A519EVT9-F1
#
_entry.id   AF-A0A519EVT9-F1
#
_cell.length_a   1.000
_cell.length_b   1.000
_cell.length_c   1.000
_cell.angle_alpha   90.00
_cell.angle_beta   90.00
_cell.angle_gamma   90.00
#
_symmetry.space_group_name_H-M   'P 1'
#
loop_
_entity.id
_entity.type
_entity.pdbx_description
1 polymer ?
#
loop_
_entity_poly.entity_id
_entity_poly.type
_entity_poly.pdbx_seq_one_letter_code
_entity_poly.pdbx_strand_id
1 'polypeptide(L)'
;MSASRVAYNEPGWLDTLAAWVLALLWILPLAYAVWTAFHPAEFSTRFALAAPLTLDNFARAWAAAPFARYFLNTTLLVGMILVAQLVLSTLAAYAFARYTFRGRGIAFALVLVQLMIMPDILLVENYKTMARLGLVDTLLAIG
;
A
#
# COMPACT_ATOMS: atom_id res chain seq x y z
N MET A 1 -42.59 12.11 -2.21
CA MET A 1 -41.45 12.02 -1.26
C MET A 1 -40.28 12.75 -1.88
N SER A 2 -40.07 14.00 -1.48
CA SER A 2 -38.98 14.85 -1.97
C SER A 2 -37.70 14.43 -1.25
N ALA A 3 -36.68 14.02 -2.01
CA ALA A 3 -35.35 13.74 -1.47
C ALA A 3 -34.80 15.04 -0.89
N SER A 4 -34.65 15.10 0.43
CA SER A 4 -33.91 16.16 1.12
C SER A 4 -32.47 16.14 0.60
N ARG A 5 -32.17 17.04 -0.33
CA ARG A 5 -30.80 17.32 -0.76
C ARG A 5 -30.03 17.68 0.51
N VAL A 6 -29.09 16.83 0.91
CA VAL A 6 -28.06 17.19 1.88
C VAL A 6 -27.51 18.53 1.40
N ALA A 7 -27.67 19.58 2.21
CA ALA A 7 -27.11 20.88 1.91
C ALA A 7 -25.60 20.69 1.87
N TYR A 8 -25.03 20.53 0.67
CA TYR A 8 -23.61 20.66 0.46
C TYR A 8 -23.29 22.10 0.85
N ASN A 9 -22.75 22.27 2.05
CA ASN A 9 -22.16 23.53 2.44
C ASN A 9 -20.96 23.71 1.51
N GLU A 10 -21.03 24.70 0.62
CA GLU A 10 -19.87 25.11 -0.19
C GLU A 10 -18.70 25.31 0.78
N PRO A 11 -17.55 24.66 0.57
CA PRO A 11 -16.45 24.70 1.53
C PRO A 11 -16.08 26.17 1.78
N GLY A 12 -16.16 26.59 3.03
CA GLY A 12 -15.81 27.94 3.41
C GLY A 12 -14.32 28.19 3.16
N TRP A 13 -13.92 29.46 3.15
CA TRP A 13 -12.51 29.83 3.13
C TRP A 13 -11.74 29.24 4.32
N LEU A 14 -12.42 29.06 5.46
CA LEU A 14 -11.89 28.39 6.66
C LEU A 14 -11.66 26.88 6.43
N ASP A 15 -12.61 26.19 5.80
CA ASP A 15 -12.46 24.76 5.49
C ASP A 15 -11.31 24.53 4.50
N THR A 16 -11.18 25.44 3.53
CA THR A 16 -10.09 25.43 2.55
C THR A 16 -8.74 25.68 3.23
N LEU A 17 -8.64 26.67 4.12
CA LEU A 17 -7.42 26.92 4.89
C LEU A 17 -7.08 25.74 5.81
N ALA A 18 -8.06 25.17 6.50
CA ALA A 18 -7.86 24.01 7.35
C ALA A 18 -7.35 22.80 6.56
N ALA A 19 -7.88 22.56 5.35
CA ALA A 19 -7.40 21.52 4.46
C ALA A 19 -5.94 21.76 4.02
N TRP A 20 -5.57 23.00 3.68
CA TRP A 20 -4.19 23.35 3.34
C TRP A 20 -3.21 23.17 4.51
N VAL A 21 -3.60 23.60 5.71
CA VAL A 21 -2.78 23.42 6.93
C VAL A 21 -2.60 21.94 7.24
N LEU A 22 -3.67 21.15 7.15
CA LEU A 22 -3.62 19.71 7.37
C LEU A 22 -2.72 19.03 6.32
N ALA A 23 -2.85 19.39 5.05
CA ALA A 23 -2.00 18.87 3.98
C ALA A 23 -0.52 19.21 4.23
N LEU A 24 -0.22 20.43 4.66
CA LEU A 24 1.14 20.84 4.98
C LEU A 24 1.70 20.03 6.15
N LEU A 25 0.91 19.86 7.21
CA LEU A 25 1.29 19.08 8.40
C LEU A 25 1.58 17.62 8.03
N TRP A 26 0.78 17.02 7.16
CA TRP A 26 0.99 15.66 6.65
C TRP A 26 2.23 15.50 5.78
N ILE A 27 2.66 16.55 5.08
CA ILE A 27 3.87 16.54 4.25
C ILE A 27 5.14 16.71 5.08
N LEU A 28 5.07 17.32 6.27
CA LEU A 28 6.25 17.60 7.09
C LEU A 28 7.16 16.38 7.35
N PRO A 29 6.65 15.18 7.73
CA PRO A 29 7.52 14.02 7.95
C PRO A 29 8.23 13.57 6.67
N LEU A 30 7.57 13.66 5.52
CA LEU A 30 8.15 13.32 4.22
C LEU A 30 9.20 14.35 3.80
N ALA A 31 8.90 15.65 3.98
CA ALA A 31 9.85 16.72 3.74
C ALA A 31 11.09 16.58 4.64
N TYR A 32 10.90 16.18 5.91
CA TYR A 32 11.98 15.87 6.83
C TYR A 32 12.81 14.67 6.35
N ALA A 33 12.17 13.58 5.91
CA ALA A 33 12.88 12.42 5.38
C ALA A 33 13.70 12.75 4.12
N VAL A 34 13.17 13.61 3.24
CA VAL A 34 13.91 14.13 2.08
C VAL A 34 15.09 14.99 2.54
N TRP A 35 14.87 15.89 3.51
CA TRP A 35 15.95 16.70 4.08
C TRP A 35 17.08 15.83 4.64
N THR A 36 16.77 14.84 5.47
CA THR A 36 17.78 13.95 6.07
C THR A 36 18.48 13.07 5.04
N ALA A 37 17.83 12.71 3.93
CA ALA A 37 18.47 11.97 2.85
C ALA A 37 19.66 12.75 2.24
N PHE A 38 19.59 14.08 2.17
CA PHE A 38 20.64 14.94 1.60
C PHE A 38 21.62 15.51 2.64
N HIS A 39 21.47 15.19 3.93
CA HIS A 39 22.31 15.75 5.00
C HIS A 39 22.97 14.64 5.82
N PRO A 40 24.18 14.86 6.38
CA PRO A 40 24.81 13.86 7.23
C PRO A 40 23.97 13.59 8.50
N ALA A 41 23.91 12.33 8.93
CA ALA A 41 23.09 11.88 10.06
C ALA A 41 23.39 12.63 11.38
N GLU A 42 24.62 13.11 11.54
CA GLU A 42 25.06 13.92 12.70
C GLU A 42 24.30 15.24 12.84
N PHE A 43 23.82 15.80 11.72
CA PHE A 43 23.06 17.05 11.71
C PHE A 43 21.54 16.84 11.81
N SER A 44 21.06 15.60 11.59
CA SER A 44 19.64 15.26 11.72
C SER A 44 19.15 15.34 13.16
N THR A 45 19.98 14.95 14.15
CA THR A 45 19.62 15.02 15.58
C THR A 45 19.64 16.44 16.15
N ARG A 46 20.32 17.39 15.49
CA ARG A 46 20.41 18.81 15.91
C ARG A 46 19.58 19.76 15.05
N PHE A 47 18.88 19.25 14.04
CA PHE A 47 18.09 20.00 13.06
C PHE A 47 18.78 21.28 12.56
N ALA A 48 20.00 21.13 12.04
CA ALA A 48 20.73 22.23 11.42
C ALA A 48 20.26 22.45 9.97
N LEU A 49 19.46 23.50 9.75
CA LEU A 49 18.98 23.92 8.42
C LEU A 49 20.09 24.37 7.46
N ALA A 50 21.30 24.65 7.96
CA ALA A 50 22.46 25.05 7.16
C ALA A 50 23.52 23.93 7.03
N ALA A 51 23.13 22.68 7.25
CA ALA A 51 24.04 21.54 7.12
C ALA A 51 24.53 21.38 5.67
N PRO A 52 25.74 20.82 5.45
CA PRO A 52 26.26 20.62 4.10
C PRO A 52 25.42 19.56 3.36
N LEU A 53 25.06 19.88 2.12
CA LEU A 53 24.42 18.93 1.20
C LEU A 53 25.41 17.83 0.82
N THR A 54 24.99 16.57 0.94
CA THR A 54 25.79 15.40 0.60
C THR A 54 24.95 14.36 -0.11
N LEU A 55 25.57 13.64 -1.05
CA LEU A 55 25.00 12.47 -1.71
C LEU A 55 25.55 11.15 -1.15
N ASP A 56 26.40 11.23 -0.12
CA ASP A 56 27.06 10.06 0.47
C ASP A 56 26.06 9.07 1.08
N ASN A 57 24.93 9.55 1.61
CA ASN A 57 23.85 8.70 2.10
C ASN A 57 23.28 7.78 0.99
N PHE A 58 23.16 8.28 -0.24
CA PHE A 58 22.69 7.49 -1.38
C PHE A 58 23.71 6.44 -1.80
N ALA A 59 25.00 6.81 -1.85
CA ALA A 59 26.08 5.88 -2.16
C ALA A 59 26.20 4.76 -1.11
N ARG A 60 26.13 5.12 0.18
CA ARG A 60 26.11 4.17 1.30
C ARG A 60 24.90 3.25 1.25
N ALA A 61 23.70 3.80 1.00
CA ALA A 61 22.50 2.98 0.87
C ALA A 61 22.63 2.00 -0.29
N TRP A 62 23.08 2.46 -1.46
CA TRP A 62 23.26 1.60 -2.63
C TRP A 62 24.28 0.47 -2.41
N ALA A 63 25.33 0.72 -1.62
CA ALA A 63 26.31 -0.30 -1.25
C ALA A 63 25.84 -1.23 -0.12
N ALA A 64 24.98 -0.75 0.79
CA ALA A 64 24.52 -1.51 1.96
C ALA A 64 23.55 -2.64 1.62
N ALA A 65 22.80 -2.53 0.52
CA ALA A 65 21.84 -3.55 0.12
C ALA A 65 21.69 -3.63 -1.40
N PRO A 66 21.40 -4.83 -1.95
CA PRO A 66 21.13 -5.01 -3.38
C PRO A 66 19.72 -4.48 -3.76
N PHE A 67 19.52 -3.16 -3.64
CA PHE A 67 18.24 -2.49 -3.86
C PHE A 67 17.63 -2.79 -5.24
N ALA A 68 18.45 -2.84 -6.28
CA ALA A 68 18.00 -3.18 -7.63
C ALA A 68 17.35 -4.58 -7.70
N ARG A 69 17.91 -5.57 -6.98
CA ARG A 69 17.35 -6.92 -6.92
C ARG A 69 16.05 -6.94 -6.14
N TYR A 70 15.98 -6.25 -5.01
CA TYR A 70 14.75 -6.16 -4.22
C TYR A 70 13.63 -5.46 -4.99
N PHE A 71 13.96 -4.37 -5.68
CA PHE A 71 13.01 -3.68 -6.54
C PHE A 71 12.48 -4.60 -7.64
N LEU A 72 13.37 -5.28 -8.38
CA LEU A 72 12.95 -6.19 -9.46
C LEU A 72 12.09 -7.35 -8.92
N ASN A 73 12.50 -7.96 -7.81
CA ASN A 73 11.75 -9.05 -7.17
C ASN A 73 10.32 -8.59 -6.81
N THR A 74 10.19 -7.45 -6.12
CA THR A 74 8.88 -6.93 -5.70
C THR A 74 8.04 -6.49 -6.89
N THR A 75 8.62 -5.83 -7.89
CA THR A 75 7.90 -5.43 -9.10
C THR A 75 7.37 -6.63 -9.86
N LEU A 76 8.18 -7.68 -10.04
CA LEU A 76 7.75 -8.92 -10.70
C LEU A 76 6.67 -9.64 -9.89
N LEU A 77 6.84 -9.77 -8.58
CA LEU A 77 5.89 -10.41 -7.68
C LEU A 77 4.54 -9.69 -7.69
N VAL A 78 4.54 -8.39 -7.38
CA VAL A 78 3.31 -7.57 -7.33
C VAL A 78 2.67 -7.48 -8.71
N GLY A 79 3.46 -7.38 -9.78
CA GLY A 79 2.95 -7.38 -11.15
C GLY A 79 2.24 -8.68 -11.51
N MET A 80 2.81 -9.83 -11.15
CA MET A 80 2.18 -11.15 -11.36
C MET A 80 0.87 -11.27 -10.58
N ILE A 81 0.89 -10.89 -9.29
CA ILE A 81 -0.30 -10.92 -8.43
C ILE A 81 -1.39 -10.02 -9.00
N LEU A 82 -1.05 -8.80 -9.42
CA LEU A 82 -1.98 -7.84 -10.00
C LEU A 82 -2.64 -8.39 -11.26
N VAL A 83 -1.86 -8.97 -12.19
CA VAL A 83 -2.42 -9.55 -13.42
C VAL A 83 -3.36 -10.71 -13.10
N ALA A 84 -2.95 -11.62 -12.22
CA ALA A 84 -3.80 -12.74 -11.80
C ALA A 84 -5.09 -12.24 -11.13
N GLN A 85 -4.99 -11.26 -10.24
CA GLN A 85 -6.14 -10.67 -9.56
C GLN A 85 -7.08 -9.98 -10.55
N LEU A 86 -6.56 -9.20 -11.51
CA LEU A 86 -7.39 -8.58 -12.53
C LEU A 86 -8.15 -9.61 -13.36
N VAL A 87 -7.49 -10.68 -13.82
CA VAL A 87 -8.15 -11.74 -14.58
C VAL A 87 -9.23 -12.42 -13.75
N LEU A 88 -8.90 -12.87 -12.53
CA LEU A 88 -9.83 -13.60 -11.67
C LEU A 88 -11.01 -12.72 -11.22
N SER A 89 -10.73 -11.50 -10.76
CA SER A 89 -11.77 -10.59 -10.26
C SER A 89 -12.68 -10.10 -11.37
N THR A 90 -12.16 -9.80 -12.57
CA THR A 90 -13.01 -9.38 -13.70
C THR A 90 -13.91 -10.52 -14.19
N LEU A 91 -13.38 -11.74 -14.31
CA LEU A 91 -14.19 -12.92 -14.68
C LEU A 91 -15.25 -13.23 -13.61
N ALA A 92 -14.88 -13.18 -12.33
CA ALA A 92 -15.83 -13.39 -11.23
C ALA A 92 -16.91 -12.31 -11.21
N ALA A 93 -16.55 -11.03 -11.32
CA ALA A 93 -17.50 -9.93 -11.37
C ALA A 93 -18.46 -10.06 -12.57
N TYR A 94 -17.95 -10.43 -13.75
CA TYR A 94 -18.77 -10.69 -14.93
C TYR A 94 -19.75 -11.85 -14.69
N ALA A 95 -19.28 -12.94 -14.07
CA ALA A 95 -20.13 -14.08 -13.73
C ALA A 95 -21.29 -13.69 -12.81
N PHE A 96 -21.01 -12.91 -11.76
CA PHE A 96 -22.03 -12.43 -10.82
C PHE A 96 -23.01 -11.43 -11.45
N ALA A 97 -22.51 -10.54 -12.31
CA ALA A 97 -23.31 -9.48 -12.93
C ALA A 97 -24.20 -9.98 -14.07
N ARG A 98 -23.72 -10.94 -14.87
CA ARG A 98 -24.39 -11.34 -16.11
C ARG A 98 -25.08 -12.70 -16.07
N TYR A 99 -24.66 -13.61 -15.19
CA TYR A 99 -25.27 -14.94 -15.10
C TYR A 99 -26.05 -15.14 -13.80
N THR A 100 -27.17 -15.85 -13.89
CA THR A 100 -27.93 -16.37 -12.76
C THR A 100 -27.68 -17.86 -12.64
N PHE A 101 -26.74 -18.25 -11.77
CA PHE A 101 -26.41 -19.65 -11.52
C PHE A 101 -26.93 -20.13 -10.16
N ARG A 102 -27.19 -21.44 -10.04
CA ARG A 102 -27.58 -22.07 -8.77
C ARG A 102 -26.40 -22.01 -7.80
N GLY A 103 -26.58 -21.36 -6.65
CA GLY A 103 -25.54 -21.15 -5.64
C GLY A 103 -24.93 -19.74 -5.59
N ARG A 104 -25.40 -18.79 -6.42
CA ARG A 104 -24.91 -17.39 -6.43
C ARG A 104 -24.93 -16.72 -5.05
N GLY A 105 -25.95 -16.96 -4.25
CA GLY A 105 -26.05 -16.41 -2.90
C GLY A 105 -24.96 -16.93 -1.94
N ILE A 106 -24.61 -18.22 -2.04
CA ILE A 106 -23.56 -18.83 -1.22
C ILE A 106 -22.20 -18.28 -1.64
N ALA A 107 -21.91 -18.25 -2.95
CA ALA A 107 -20.65 -17.71 -3.46
C ALA A 107 -20.47 -16.24 -3.08
N PHE A 108 -21.54 -15.44 -3.14
CA PHE A 108 -21.50 -14.04 -2.69
C PHE A 108 -21.28 -13.91 -1.18
N ALA A 109 -21.94 -14.74 -0.37
CA ALA A 109 -21.72 -14.76 1.07
C ALA A 109 -20.27 -15.14 1.43
N LEU A 110 -19.65 -16.09 0.73
CA LEU A 110 -18.24 -16.45 0.93
C LEU A 110 -17.30 -15.26 0.64
N VAL A 111 -17.55 -14.50 -0.43
CA VAL A 111 -16.78 -13.28 -0.73
C VAL A 111 -16.93 -12.26 0.40
N LEU A 112 -18.14 -12.04 0.91
CA LEU A 112 -18.36 -11.13 2.04
C LEU A 112 -17.62 -11.60 3.30
N VAL A 113 -17.69 -12.90 3.63
CA VAL A 113 -16.96 -13.47 4.78
C VAL A 113 -15.45 -13.27 4.60
N GLN A 114 -14.92 -13.49 3.40
CA GLN A 114 -13.50 -13.25 3.12
C GLN A 114 -13.09 -11.79 3.34
N LEU A 115 -13.94 -10.82 2.96
CA LEU A 115 -13.69 -9.39 3.20
C LEU A 115 -13.77 -8.98 4.68
N MET A 116 -14.47 -9.75 5.52
CA MET A 116 -14.56 -9.50 6.96
C MET A 116 -13.37 -10.04 7.75
N ILE A 117 -12.62 -10.99 7.19
CA ILE A 117 -11.45 -11.57 7.86
C ILE A 117 -10.26 -10.61 7.72
N MET A 118 -9.65 -10.24 8.85
CA MET A 118 -8.46 -9.40 8.87
C MET A 118 -7.25 -10.17 8.29
N PRO A 119 -6.55 -9.63 7.29
CA PRO A 119 -5.43 -10.32 6.63
C PRO A 119 -4.28 -10.67 7.58
N ASP A 120 -4.07 -9.90 8.66
CA ASP A 120 -2.98 -10.14 9.63
C ASP A 120 -3.07 -11.51 10.31
N ILE A 121 -4.28 -12.02 10.54
CA ILE A 121 -4.52 -13.33 11.16
C ILE A 121 -4.10 -14.46 10.20
N LEU A 122 -4.28 -14.24 8.90
CA LEU A 122 -3.97 -15.21 7.86
C LEU A 122 -2.46 -15.31 7.57
N LEU A 123 -1.69 -14.26 7.90
CA LEU A 123 -0.26 -14.21 7.63
C LEU A 123 0.50 -15.41 8.21
N VAL A 124 0.25 -15.73 9.49
CA VAL A 124 0.93 -16.83 10.20
C VAL A 124 0.57 -18.19 9.59
N GLU A 125 -0.70 -18.39 9.26
CA GLU A 125 -1.17 -19.66 8.68
C GLU A 125 -0.75 -19.82 7.22
N ASN A 126 -0.72 -18.75 6.44
CA ASN A 126 -0.17 -18.74 5.09
C ASN A 126 1.33 -19.10 5.13
N TYR A 127 2.09 -18.53 6.06
CA TYR A 127 3.50 -18.87 6.24
C TYR A 127 3.70 -20.35 6.58
N LYS A 128 2.93 -20.90 7.53
CA LYS A 128 2.96 -22.34 7.85
C LYS A 128 2.60 -23.21 6.65
N THR A 129 1.67 -22.77 5.83
CA THR A 129 1.26 -23.49 4.61
C THR A 129 2.40 -23.49 3.58
N MET A 130 3.01 -22.33 3.32
CA MET A 130 4.20 -22.23 2.45
C MET A 130 5.38 -23.06 2.99
N ALA A 131 5.53 -23.14 4.31
CA ALA A 131 6.52 -23.99 4.96
C ALA A 131 6.30 -25.48 4.73
N ARG A 132 5.05 -25.94 4.83
CA ARG A 132 4.69 -27.33 4.52
C ARG A 132 4.85 -27.67 3.04
N LEU A 133 4.64 -26.68 2.16
CA LEU A 133 4.84 -26.83 0.72
C LEU A 133 6.33 -26.81 0.32
N GLY A 134 7.25 -26.58 1.26
CA GLY A 134 8.68 -26.48 0.99
C GLY A 134 9.06 -25.27 0.13
N LEU A 135 8.17 -24.28 0.04
CA LEU A 135 8.36 -23.08 -0.79
C LEU A 135 9.08 -21.95 -0.05
N VAL A 136 9.39 -22.13 1.24
CA VAL A 136 10.15 -21.16 2.06
C VAL A 136 11.45 -20.80 1.33
N ASP A 137 11.79 -19.52 1.31
CA ASP A 137 12.92 -18.93 0.57
C ASP A 137 12.77 -18.80 -0.95
N THR A 138 11.57 -19.00 -1.52
CA THR A 138 11.30 -18.71 -2.94
C THR A 138 10.53 -17.40 -3.13
N LEU A 139 10.67 -16.79 -4.31
CA LEU A 139 9.91 -15.59 -4.70
C LEU A 139 8.39 -15.80 -4.57
N LEU A 140 7.93 -17.04 -4.73
CA LEU A 140 6.51 -17.44 -4.63
C LEU A 140 6.02 -17.56 -3.18
N ALA A 141 6.89 -17.75 -2.19
CA ALA A 141 6.48 -17.85 -0.77
C ALA A 141 6.45 -16.50 -0.04
N ILE A 142 6.95 -15.44 -0.66
CA ILE A 142 6.95 -14.09 -0.10
C ILE A 142 5.62 -13.36 -0.39
N GLY A 143 4.76 -13.92 -1.26
CA GLY A 143 3.46 -13.38 -1.66
C GLY A 143 2.27 -14.11 -1.04
#